data_AF-A0A9P1E6N5-F1
#
_entry.id   AF-A0A9P1E6N5-F1
#
_cell.length_a   1.000
_cell.length_b   1.000
_cell.length_c   1.000
_cell.angle_alpha   90.00
_cell.angle_beta   90.00
_cell.angle_gamma   90.00
#
_symmetry.space_group_name_H-M   'P 1'
#
loop_
_entity.id
_entity.type
_entity.pdbx_description
1 polymer ?
#
loop_
_entity_poly.entity_id
_entity_poly.type
_entity_poly.pdbx_seq_one_letter_code
_entity_poly.pdbx_strand_id
1 'polypeptide(L)'
;MFEGKYLHLRCGCHILNLIVKDGLKELNDSIESIKNAVLFIHSSPSRLHKFREFAVLAKFSNTSTVPMDVKTRWNATYKMLEVALKFRRVFERMAEEWLPFMKYFREKNEKGKVRVGPPSHDNWENAKAFVHFLKKFYDVTLELSASKTPTSQLLYQSMIALQIEIEKKKNDNSDPILKKVASAMMLKFQKYWGEWNTMNPLIFISNILDPRNKLQMIKVSIKKLPATSIKVQDFVDKVKSDLATLWAEYKGINETTNVERQSMQLELEGGDGTNNAGDGLWDELFTDVEAQNEEEQLQEISNEVDKYLADEIEKRSNQSFNLLEWWKGSETRYPILSLIAKDIFAIPSSTVASESAFSLGKRVVDPFRSSLSPKMVEALICTNDWLRAEDFSFYKDPTDDDLDLYKEIEEIEKNANVTQERSQTQLPV
;
A
#
# COMPACT_ATOMS: atom_id res chain seq x y z
N MET A 1 -0.92 -24.31 3.26
CA MET A 1 -2.11 -23.43 3.39
C MET A 1 -2.62 -23.06 1.99
N PHE A 2 -3.87 -23.43 1.67
CA PHE A 2 -4.61 -23.00 0.47
C PHE A 2 -4.03 -23.29 -0.92
N GLU A 3 -3.12 -24.26 -1.09
CA GLU A 3 -2.54 -24.65 -2.40
C GLU A 3 -2.01 -23.47 -3.25
N GLY A 4 -1.59 -22.37 -2.61
CA GLY A 4 -1.13 -21.17 -3.30
C GLY A 4 -2.23 -20.27 -3.88
N LYS A 5 -3.53 -20.57 -3.68
CA LYS A 5 -4.69 -19.80 -4.17
C LYS A 5 -4.61 -18.31 -3.86
N TYR A 6 -4.00 -17.95 -2.73
CA TYR A 6 -3.91 -16.56 -2.25
C TYR A 6 -2.51 -15.92 -2.39
N LEU A 7 -1.48 -16.68 -2.77
CA LEU A 7 -0.07 -16.30 -2.60
C LEU A 7 0.38 -15.14 -3.51
N HIS A 8 -0.24 -15.00 -4.69
CA HIS A 8 0.19 -14.01 -5.68
C HIS A 8 -0.83 -12.87 -5.80
N LEU A 9 -0.60 -11.78 -5.08
CA LEU A 9 -1.32 -10.51 -5.24
C LEU A 9 -0.49 -9.54 -6.07
N ARG A 10 -1.07 -8.97 -7.12
CA ARG A 10 -0.39 -7.97 -7.96
C ARG A 10 -0.38 -6.62 -7.25
N CYS A 11 0.72 -5.88 -7.36
CA CYS A 11 0.83 -4.51 -6.87
C CYS A 11 -0.15 -3.58 -7.61
N GLY A 12 -1.13 -3.03 -6.87
CA GLY A 12 -2.15 -2.13 -7.42
C GLY A 12 -1.53 -0.87 -8.02
N CYS A 13 -0.60 -0.23 -7.30
CA CYS A 13 0.10 0.97 -7.78
C CYS A 13 0.94 0.71 -9.04
N HIS A 14 1.53 -0.49 -9.17
CA HIS A 14 2.26 -0.86 -10.38
C HIS A 14 1.31 -0.96 -11.59
N ILE A 15 0.15 -1.60 -11.41
CA ILE A 15 -0.86 -1.71 -12.47
C ILE A 15 -1.41 -0.34 -12.84
N LEU A 16 -1.71 0.54 -11.87
CA LEU A 16 -2.12 1.92 -12.12
C LEU A 16 -1.09 2.69 -12.95
N ASN A 17 0.19 2.55 -12.61
CA ASN A 17 1.27 3.14 -13.40
C ASN A 17 1.28 2.63 -14.85
N LEU A 18 1.01 1.35 -15.08
CA LEU A 18 0.92 0.80 -16.44
C LEU A 18 -0.29 1.35 -17.21
N ILE A 19 -1.44 1.48 -16.55
CA ILE A 19 -2.67 2.04 -17.13
C ILE A 19 -2.43 3.50 -17.53
N VAL A 20 -1.93 4.33 -16.60
CA VAL A 20 -1.68 5.76 -16.86
C VAL A 20 -0.62 5.95 -17.92
N LYS A 21 0.43 5.13 -17.96
CA LYS A 21 1.45 5.18 -19.02
C LYS A 21 0.89 4.95 -20.42
N ASP A 22 -0.11 4.09 -20.58
CA ASP A 22 -0.75 3.93 -21.88
C ASP A 22 -1.61 5.15 -22.24
N GLY A 23 -2.31 5.75 -21.29
CA GLY A 23 -3.00 7.03 -21.50
C GLY A 23 -2.07 8.19 -21.86
N LEU A 24 -0.91 8.28 -21.21
CA LEU A 24 0.12 9.31 -21.47
C LEU A 24 0.62 9.29 -22.92
N LYS A 25 0.66 8.12 -23.57
CA LYS A 25 1.12 8.00 -24.97
C LYS A 25 0.21 8.72 -25.96
N GLU A 26 -1.08 8.81 -25.66
CA GLU A 26 -2.05 9.48 -26.54
C GLU A 26 -1.88 11.00 -26.58
N LEU A 27 -1.18 11.57 -25.58
CA LEU A 27 -0.90 13.01 -25.44
C LEU A 27 0.59 13.33 -25.55
N ASN A 28 1.37 12.43 -26.17
CA ASN A 28 2.83 12.47 -26.15
C ASN A 28 3.39 13.85 -26.55
N ASP A 29 2.92 14.45 -27.64
CA ASP A 29 3.46 15.71 -28.13
C ASP A 29 3.11 16.91 -27.23
N SER A 30 1.90 16.94 -26.66
CA SER A 30 1.48 18.01 -25.74
C SER A 30 2.23 17.94 -24.41
N ILE A 31 2.50 16.73 -23.91
CA ILE A 31 3.27 16.51 -22.68
C ILE A 31 4.75 16.79 -22.93
N GLU A 32 5.30 16.31 -24.05
CA GLU A 32 6.71 16.47 -24.40
C GLU A 32 7.05 17.95 -24.64
N SER A 33 6.14 18.76 -25.21
CA SER A 33 6.37 20.20 -25.37
C SER A 33 6.52 20.91 -24.02
N ILE A 34 5.61 20.64 -23.07
CA ILE A 34 5.67 21.21 -21.72
C ILE A 34 6.91 20.71 -20.98
N LYS A 35 7.21 19.42 -21.11
CA LYS A 35 8.41 18.82 -20.52
C LYS A 35 9.69 19.46 -21.03
N ASN A 36 9.80 19.73 -22.34
CA ASN A 36 10.95 20.41 -22.91
C ASN A 36 11.07 21.85 -22.40
N ALA A 37 9.95 22.56 -22.20
CA ALA A 37 9.96 23.88 -21.57
C ALA A 37 10.49 23.82 -20.11
N VAL A 38 10.08 22.81 -19.34
CA VAL A 38 10.58 22.58 -17.97
C VAL A 38 12.06 22.17 -17.97
N LEU A 39 12.47 21.29 -18.89
CA LEU A 39 13.88 20.91 -19.04
C LEU A 39 14.76 22.12 -19.35
N PHE A 40 14.27 23.03 -20.19
CA PHE A 40 15.01 24.24 -20.50
C PHE A 40 15.30 25.09 -19.25
N ILE A 41 14.31 25.34 -18.38
CA ILE A 41 14.53 26.18 -17.19
C ILE A 41 15.52 25.55 -16.20
N HIS A 42 15.61 24.22 -16.14
CA HIS A 42 16.52 23.51 -15.22
C HIS A 42 17.87 23.17 -15.83
N SER A 43 18.04 23.34 -17.14
CA SER A 43 19.31 23.00 -17.81
C SER A 43 20.49 23.90 -17.40
N SER A 44 20.24 25.07 -16.79
CA SER A 44 21.28 25.84 -16.12
C SER A 44 20.71 26.76 -15.02
N PRO A 45 21.51 27.11 -14.00
CA PRO A 45 21.11 28.07 -12.97
C PRO A 45 20.68 29.43 -13.54
N SER A 46 21.34 29.91 -14.60
CA SER A 46 21.00 31.18 -15.26
C SER A 46 19.63 31.12 -15.94
N ARG A 47 19.26 30.00 -16.56
CA ARG A 47 17.93 29.82 -17.17
C ARG A 47 16.84 29.76 -16.10
N LEU A 48 17.10 29.11 -14.96
CA LEU A 48 16.19 29.09 -13.83
C LEU A 48 16.01 30.48 -13.21
N HIS A 49 17.10 31.24 -13.08
CA HIS A 49 17.04 32.63 -12.61
C HIS A 49 16.18 33.49 -13.54
N LYS A 50 16.39 33.38 -14.86
CA LYS A 50 15.58 34.12 -15.84
C LYS A 50 14.10 33.74 -15.79
N PHE A 51 13.78 32.46 -15.65
CA PHE A 51 12.40 32.01 -15.42
C PHE A 51 11.78 32.67 -14.17
N ARG A 52 12.53 32.78 -13.07
CA ARG A 52 12.07 33.43 -11.84
C ARG A 52 11.80 34.92 -12.03
N GLU A 53 12.59 35.63 -12.82
CA GLU A 53 12.31 37.03 -13.19
C GLU A 53 10.94 37.14 -13.88
N PHE A 54 10.68 36.31 -14.91
CA PHE A 54 9.36 36.28 -15.58
C PHE A 54 8.24 35.87 -14.62
N ALA A 55 8.49 34.95 -13.69
CA ALA A 55 7.51 34.50 -12.70
C ALA A 55 7.13 35.63 -11.73
N VAL A 56 8.11 36.43 -11.27
CA VAL A 56 7.86 37.61 -10.43
C VAL A 56 7.00 38.65 -11.16
N LEU A 57 7.25 38.88 -12.45
CA LEU A 57 6.40 39.75 -13.29
C LEU A 57 4.95 39.23 -13.46
N ALA A 58 4.73 37.95 -13.20
CA ALA A 58 3.42 37.31 -13.17
C ALA A 58 2.87 37.14 -11.73
N LYS A 59 3.45 37.84 -10.74
CA LYS A 59 3.06 37.85 -9.31
C LYS A 59 3.31 36.53 -8.56
N PHE A 60 4.26 35.71 -9.01
CA PHE A 60 4.74 34.55 -8.25
C PHE A 60 5.93 34.90 -7.34
N SER A 61 6.19 34.05 -6.33
CA SER A 61 7.38 34.17 -5.47
C SER A 61 8.67 33.98 -6.27
N ASN A 62 9.75 34.67 -5.89
CA ASN A 62 11.08 34.53 -6.47
C ASN A 62 11.73 33.15 -6.26
N THR A 63 11.18 32.31 -5.37
CA THR A 63 11.60 30.92 -5.16
C THR A 63 10.83 29.92 -6.03
N SER A 64 9.83 30.39 -6.78
CA SER A 64 8.93 29.55 -7.57
C SER A 64 9.69 28.76 -8.64
N THR A 65 9.28 27.51 -8.85
CA THR A 65 9.81 26.63 -9.88
C THR A 65 8.79 25.52 -10.22
N VAL A 66 9.05 24.80 -11.30
CA VAL A 66 8.29 23.62 -11.71
C VAL A 66 9.14 22.38 -11.40
N PRO A 67 8.62 21.33 -10.75
CA PRO A 67 9.38 20.11 -10.50
C PRO A 67 9.73 19.38 -11.81
N MET A 68 10.88 18.72 -11.84
CA MET A 68 11.34 17.96 -13.01
C MET A 68 10.56 16.65 -13.17
N ASP A 69 10.28 16.28 -14.42
CA ASP A 69 9.70 14.96 -14.73
C ASP A 69 10.72 13.82 -14.55
N VAL A 70 10.23 12.66 -14.12
CA VAL A 70 10.99 11.42 -14.03
C VAL A 70 10.30 10.39 -14.92
N LYS A 71 10.91 10.09 -16.08
CA LYS A 71 10.34 9.21 -17.12
C LYS A 71 9.84 7.86 -16.61
N THR A 72 10.44 7.33 -15.55
CA THR A 72 10.07 6.02 -15.00
C THR A 72 8.82 6.07 -14.12
N ARG A 73 8.43 7.24 -13.60
CA ARG A 73 7.36 7.43 -12.59
C ARG A 73 6.32 8.46 -13.06
N TRP A 74 5.14 7.99 -13.44
CA TRP A 74 4.07 8.85 -13.95
C TRP A 74 3.61 9.93 -12.93
N ASN A 75 3.72 9.67 -11.62
CA ASN A 75 3.43 10.66 -10.56
C ASN A 75 4.28 11.93 -10.70
N ALA A 76 5.54 11.79 -11.13
CA ALA A 76 6.42 12.94 -11.39
C ALA A 76 5.93 13.74 -12.60
N THR A 77 5.49 13.06 -13.66
CA THR A 77 4.89 13.70 -14.84
C THR A 77 3.62 14.46 -14.45
N TYR A 78 2.73 13.85 -13.67
CA TYR A 78 1.52 14.51 -13.16
C TYR A 78 1.86 15.78 -12.36
N LYS A 79 2.79 15.69 -11.40
CA LYS A 79 3.21 16.85 -10.60
C LYS A 79 3.87 17.95 -11.42
N MET A 80 4.70 17.59 -12.39
CA MET A 80 5.27 18.55 -13.35
C MET A 80 4.15 19.28 -14.08
N LEU A 81 3.20 18.57 -14.68
CA LEU A 81 2.10 19.17 -15.45
C LEU A 81 1.18 20.03 -14.57
N GLU A 82 0.79 19.54 -13.39
CA GLU A 82 -0.04 20.26 -12.43
C GLU A 82 0.57 21.62 -12.04
N VAL A 83 1.88 21.66 -11.79
CA VAL A 83 2.58 22.89 -11.45
C VAL A 83 2.84 23.74 -12.69
N ALA A 84 3.27 23.15 -13.80
CA ALA A 84 3.55 23.87 -15.06
C ALA A 84 2.33 24.65 -15.56
N LEU A 85 1.12 24.08 -15.43
CA LEU A 85 -0.14 24.73 -15.78
C LEU A 85 -0.35 26.06 -15.03
N LYS A 86 0.10 26.18 -13.77
CA LYS A 86 0.06 27.43 -13.00
C LYS A 86 0.99 28.49 -13.59
N PHE A 87 2.10 28.06 -14.20
CA PHE A 87 3.11 28.92 -14.84
C PHE A 87 2.90 29.10 -16.35
N ARG A 88 1.76 28.68 -16.91
CA ARG A 88 1.46 28.79 -18.35
C ARG A 88 1.80 30.17 -18.92
N ARG A 89 1.27 31.23 -18.30
CA ARG A 89 1.49 32.62 -18.75
C ARG A 89 2.95 33.06 -18.67
N VAL A 90 3.73 32.48 -17.76
CA VAL A 90 5.18 32.72 -17.66
C VAL A 90 5.89 32.10 -18.87
N PHE A 91 5.58 30.86 -19.21
CA PHE A 91 6.14 30.20 -20.40
C PHE A 91 5.71 30.86 -21.72
N GLU A 92 4.45 31.33 -21.81
CA GLU A 92 3.95 32.09 -22.97
C GLU A 92 4.76 33.38 -23.15
N ARG A 93 4.95 34.18 -22.09
CA ARG A 93 5.81 35.38 -22.14
C ARG A 93 7.26 35.07 -22.48
N MET A 94 7.82 33.98 -21.97
CA MET A 94 9.17 33.56 -22.35
C MET A 94 9.26 33.23 -23.85
N ALA A 95 8.22 32.65 -24.44
CA ALA A 95 8.15 32.39 -25.87
C ALA A 95 8.06 33.69 -26.70
N GLU A 96 7.35 34.69 -26.20
CA GLU A 96 7.18 36.00 -26.85
C GLU A 96 8.42 36.88 -26.73
N GLU A 97 9.03 36.94 -25.54
CA GLU A 97 10.00 37.98 -25.17
C GLU A 97 11.44 37.46 -25.09
N TRP A 98 11.67 36.14 -24.96
CA TRP A 98 13.01 35.60 -24.69
C TRP A 98 13.55 34.70 -25.80
N LEU A 99 14.33 35.31 -26.71
CA LEU A 99 14.89 34.64 -27.90
C LEU A 99 15.65 33.31 -27.60
N PRO A 100 16.47 33.18 -26.55
CA PRO A 100 17.09 31.90 -26.17
C PRO A 100 16.11 30.76 -25.92
N PHE A 101 14.92 31.05 -25.36
CA PHE A 101 13.88 30.04 -25.18
C PHE A 101 13.37 29.54 -26.53
N MET A 102 13.04 30.45 -27.45
CA MET A 102 12.63 30.10 -28.81
C MET A 102 13.72 29.38 -29.61
N LYS A 103 14.98 29.76 -29.43
CA LYS A 103 16.12 29.11 -30.10
C LYS A 103 16.28 27.66 -29.65
N TYR A 104 16.10 27.37 -28.36
CA TYR A 104 16.20 26.01 -27.82
C TYR A 104 15.30 24.99 -28.51
N PHE A 105 14.08 25.41 -28.89
CA PHE A 105 13.16 24.52 -29.61
C PHE A 105 13.52 24.33 -31.08
N ARG A 106 14.25 25.27 -31.69
CA ARG A 106 14.75 25.14 -33.07
C ARG A 106 16.05 24.33 -33.18
N GLU A 107 16.79 24.23 -32.08
CA GLU A 107 18.02 23.43 -32.00
C GLU A 107 17.73 21.94 -32.03
N LYS A 108 18.58 21.19 -32.75
CA LYS A 108 18.54 19.73 -32.76
C LYS A 108 19.05 19.20 -31.41
N ASN A 109 18.40 18.18 -30.90
CA ASN A 109 18.87 17.42 -29.74
C ASN A 109 20.03 16.48 -30.13
N GLU A 110 20.54 15.74 -29.15
CA GLU A 110 21.62 14.74 -29.32
C GLU A 110 21.32 13.68 -30.39
N LYS A 111 20.04 13.48 -30.73
CA LYS A 111 19.58 12.53 -31.75
C LYS A 111 19.32 13.19 -33.10
N GLY A 112 19.74 14.44 -33.30
CA GLY A 112 19.55 15.19 -34.54
C GLY A 112 18.11 15.64 -34.81
N LYS A 113 17.18 15.47 -33.85
CA LYS A 113 15.77 15.87 -34.00
C LYS A 113 15.51 17.22 -33.34
N VAL A 114 14.68 18.03 -33.98
CA VAL A 114 14.14 19.27 -33.39
C VAL A 114 13.27 18.92 -32.19
N ARG A 115 13.35 19.70 -31.11
CA ARG A 115 12.56 19.44 -29.89
C ARG A 115 11.10 19.79 -30.14
N VAL A 116 10.19 19.02 -29.56
CA VAL A 116 8.75 19.35 -29.58
C VAL A 116 8.54 20.59 -28.72
N GLY A 117 7.90 21.62 -29.27
CA GLY A 117 7.57 22.87 -28.61
C GLY A 117 8.03 24.12 -29.38
N PRO A 118 7.90 25.33 -28.81
CA PRO A 118 7.35 25.63 -27.47
C PRO A 118 5.87 25.21 -27.34
N PRO A 119 5.35 25.01 -26.11
CA PRO A 119 3.97 24.60 -25.91
C PRO A 119 2.96 25.58 -26.54
N SER A 120 2.08 25.09 -27.40
CA SER A 120 0.99 25.87 -27.99
C SER A 120 -0.21 25.99 -27.04
N HIS A 121 -1.16 26.86 -27.37
CA HIS A 121 -2.45 26.96 -26.68
C HIS A 121 -3.13 25.59 -26.51
N ASP A 122 -3.20 24.80 -27.58
CA ASP A 122 -3.84 23.49 -27.57
C ASP A 122 -3.06 22.48 -26.73
N ASN A 123 -1.72 22.57 -26.68
CA ASN A 123 -0.93 21.73 -25.77
C ASN A 123 -1.30 21.99 -24.31
N TRP A 124 -1.50 23.25 -23.94
CA TRP A 124 -1.90 23.62 -22.59
C TRP A 124 -3.32 23.18 -22.26
N GLU A 125 -4.29 23.35 -23.16
CA GLU A 125 -5.67 22.89 -22.95
C GLU A 125 -5.75 21.37 -22.83
N ASN A 126 -5.04 20.65 -23.70
CA ASN A 126 -4.95 19.19 -23.64
C ASN A 126 -4.34 18.72 -22.31
N ALA A 127 -3.22 19.34 -21.88
CA ALA A 127 -2.59 19.01 -20.61
C ALA A 127 -3.51 19.33 -19.42
N LYS A 128 -4.26 20.43 -19.46
CA LYS A 128 -5.21 20.83 -18.41
C LYS A 128 -6.34 19.83 -18.26
N ALA A 129 -7.00 19.46 -19.36
CA ALA A 129 -8.07 18.46 -19.37
C ALA A 129 -7.56 17.11 -18.83
N PHE A 130 -6.35 16.73 -19.24
CA PHE A 130 -5.74 15.48 -18.84
C PHE A 130 -5.26 15.45 -17.38
N VAL A 131 -4.67 16.52 -16.85
CA VAL A 131 -4.30 16.63 -15.43
C VAL A 131 -5.53 16.52 -14.54
N HIS A 132 -6.65 17.14 -14.92
CA HIS A 132 -7.90 17.00 -14.18
C HIS A 132 -8.38 15.54 -14.13
N PHE A 133 -8.28 14.82 -15.26
CA PHE A 133 -8.60 13.40 -15.32
C PHE A 133 -7.65 12.53 -14.49
N LEU A 134 -6.33 12.75 -14.61
CA LEU A 134 -5.30 12.01 -13.89
C LEU A 134 -5.29 12.24 -12.38
N LYS A 135 -5.85 13.36 -11.90
CA LYS A 135 -5.91 13.66 -10.47
C LYS A 135 -6.53 12.50 -9.68
N LYS A 136 -7.58 11.87 -10.20
CA LYS A 136 -8.24 10.73 -9.55
C LYS A 136 -7.31 9.53 -9.37
N PHE A 137 -6.49 9.25 -10.38
CA PHE A 137 -5.48 8.19 -10.32
C PHE A 137 -4.36 8.53 -9.35
N TYR A 138 -4.01 9.82 -9.25
CA TYR A 138 -2.92 10.29 -8.41
C TYR A 138 -3.31 10.17 -6.95
N ASP A 139 -4.52 10.63 -6.61
CA ASP A 139 -5.08 10.54 -5.27
C ASP A 139 -5.20 9.07 -4.82
N VAL A 140 -5.75 8.18 -5.66
CA VAL A 140 -5.79 6.72 -5.38
C VAL A 140 -4.40 6.12 -5.21
N THR A 141 -3.43 6.53 -6.03
CA THR A 141 -2.06 6.01 -5.92
C THR A 141 -1.41 6.42 -4.60
N LEU A 142 -1.69 7.64 -4.11
CA LEU A 142 -1.22 8.07 -2.79
C LEU A 142 -1.85 7.23 -1.68
N GLU A 143 -3.17 7.04 -1.71
CA GLU A 143 -3.89 6.24 -0.70
C GLU A 143 -3.39 4.79 -0.66
N LEU A 144 -3.28 4.12 -1.82
CA LEU A 144 -2.80 2.73 -1.90
C LEU A 144 -1.31 2.58 -1.58
N SER A 145 -0.53 3.67 -1.63
CA SER A 145 0.89 3.66 -1.26
C SER A 145 1.15 3.97 0.21
N ALA A 146 0.09 4.19 1.01
CA ALA A 146 0.24 4.37 2.45
C ALA A 146 0.83 3.12 3.10
N SER A 147 1.78 3.31 4.01
CA SER A 147 2.47 2.22 4.73
C SER A 147 2.09 2.11 6.20
N LYS A 148 1.48 3.16 6.78
CA LYS A 148 1.11 3.23 8.19
C LYS A 148 -0.37 2.87 8.45
N THR A 149 -1.14 2.61 7.41
CA THR A 149 -2.57 2.34 7.50
C THR A 149 -2.93 1.16 6.58
N PRO A 150 -3.93 0.34 6.93
CA PRO A 150 -4.39 -0.73 6.05
C PRO A 150 -4.80 -0.23 4.67
N THR A 151 -4.28 -0.85 3.63
CA THR A 151 -4.61 -0.48 2.23
C THR A 151 -5.36 -1.55 1.47
N SER A 152 -5.28 -2.84 1.86
CA SER A 152 -5.91 -3.95 1.12
C SER A 152 -7.41 -3.74 0.87
N GLN A 153 -8.16 -3.30 1.88
CA GLN A 153 -9.61 -3.00 1.76
C GLN A 153 -9.93 -1.89 0.75
N LEU A 154 -8.99 -0.97 0.50
CA LEU A 154 -9.15 0.13 -0.45
C LEU A 154 -9.03 -0.33 -1.90
N LEU A 155 -8.33 -1.44 -2.16
CA LEU A 155 -7.93 -1.83 -3.52
C LEU A 155 -9.13 -2.04 -4.44
N TYR A 156 -10.11 -2.84 -4.02
CA TYR A 156 -11.32 -3.11 -4.80
C TYR A 156 -12.08 -1.83 -5.14
N GLN A 157 -12.44 -1.05 -4.11
CA GLN A 157 -13.23 0.18 -4.30
C GLN A 157 -12.48 1.21 -5.15
N SER A 158 -11.17 1.30 -5.00
CA SER A 158 -10.31 2.16 -5.81
C SER A 158 -10.32 1.75 -7.27
N MET A 159 -10.16 0.46 -7.57
CA MET A 159 -10.13 -0.03 -8.95
C MET A 159 -11.48 0.16 -9.64
N ILE A 160 -12.60 -0.14 -8.96
CA ILE A 160 -13.93 0.07 -9.54
C ILE A 160 -14.24 1.56 -9.75
N ALA A 161 -13.89 2.42 -8.78
CA ALA A 161 -14.08 3.86 -8.94
C ALA A 161 -13.33 4.40 -10.16
N LEU A 162 -12.07 3.97 -10.34
CA LEU A 162 -11.28 4.35 -11.52
C LEU A 162 -11.85 3.75 -12.80
N GLN A 163 -12.36 2.51 -12.79
CA GLN A 163 -13.01 1.91 -13.95
C GLN A 163 -14.21 2.76 -14.42
N ILE A 164 -15.10 3.11 -13.48
CA ILE A 164 -16.29 3.94 -13.76
C ILE A 164 -15.87 5.28 -14.39
N GLU A 165 -14.81 5.90 -13.88
CA GLU A 165 -14.32 7.17 -14.40
C GLU A 165 -13.71 7.06 -15.80
N ILE A 166 -12.98 5.97 -16.07
CA ILE A 166 -12.47 5.69 -17.42
C ILE A 166 -13.64 5.45 -18.37
N GLU A 167 -14.65 4.67 -17.99
CA GLU A 167 -15.82 4.40 -18.81
C GLU A 167 -16.62 5.66 -19.11
N LYS A 168 -16.82 6.53 -18.10
CA LYS A 168 -17.45 7.82 -18.27
C LYS A 168 -16.74 8.65 -19.34
N LYS A 169 -15.40 8.72 -19.29
CA LYS A 169 -14.60 9.46 -20.29
C LYS A 169 -14.49 8.78 -21.64
N LYS A 170 -14.49 7.45 -21.69
CA LYS A 170 -14.54 6.68 -22.93
C LYS A 170 -15.86 6.89 -23.69
N ASN A 171 -16.96 7.09 -22.98
CA ASN A 171 -18.30 7.28 -23.56
C ASN A 171 -18.66 8.76 -23.77
N ASP A 172 -17.78 9.69 -23.37
CA ASP A 172 -17.96 11.12 -23.53
C ASP A 172 -17.52 11.57 -24.94
N ASN A 173 -18.47 11.97 -25.79
CA ASN A 173 -18.19 12.43 -27.15
C ASN A 173 -17.77 13.91 -27.22
N SER A 174 -17.84 14.66 -26.11
CA SER A 174 -17.51 16.09 -26.09
C SER A 174 -16.00 16.36 -26.20
N ASP A 175 -15.16 15.40 -25.80
CA ASP A 175 -13.70 15.50 -25.84
C ASP A 175 -13.10 14.27 -26.54
N PRO A 176 -12.86 14.34 -27.86
CA PRO A 176 -12.29 13.23 -28.63
C PRO A 176 -10.91 12.79 -28.14
N ILE A 177 -10.12 13.71 -27.57
CA ILE A 177 -8.77 13.45 -27.10
C ILE A 177 -8.83 12.66 -25.79
N LEU A 178 -9.59 13.12 -24.80
CA LEU A 178 -9.79 12.36 -23.56
C LEU A 178 -10.50 11.04 -23.79
N LYS A 179 -11.41 10.97 -24.78
CA LYS A 179 -12.02 9.70 -25.19
C LYS A 179 -10.97 8.70 -25.68
N LYS A 180 -10.02 9.15 -26.50
CA LYS A 180 -8.91 8.32 -26.99
C LYS A 180 -8.02 7.84 -25.84
N VAL A 181 -7.65 8.76 -24.94
CA VAL A 181 -6.87 8.47 -23.72
C VAL A 181 -7.58 7.43 -22.85
N ALA A 182 -8.86 7.65 -22.55
CA ALA A 182 -9.67 6.75 -21.73
C ALA A 182 -9.83 5.37 -22.39
N SER A 183 -9.97 5.32 -23.72
CA SER A 183 -10.01 4.06 -24.47
C SER A 183 -8.71 3.26 -24.32
N ALA A 184 -7.55 3.92 -24.48
CA ALA A 184 -6.25 3.29 -24.28
C ALA A 184 -6.05 2.79 -22.83
N MET A 185 -6.42 3.61 -21.85
CA MET A 185 -6.38 3.23 -20.43
C MET A 185 -7.31 2.06 -20.11
N MET A 186 -8.51 2.01 -20.69
CA MET A 186 -9.47 0.92 -20.49
C MET A 186 -8.97 -0.42 -21.01
N LEU A 187 -8.33 -0.44 -22.20
CA LEU A 187 -7.73 -1.67 -22.73
C LEU A 187 -6.69 -2.24 -21.76
N LYS A 188 -5.86 -1.35 -21.19
CA LYS A 188 -4.87 -1.76 -20.20
C LYS A 188 -5.49 -2.17 -18.87
N PHE A 189 -6.56 -1.50 -18.44
CA PHE A 189 -7.32 -1.85 -17.25
C PHE A 189 -7.90 -3.26 -17.37
N GLN A 190 -8.63 -3.55 -18.45
CA GLN A 190 -9.26 -4.85 -18.69
C GLN A 190 -8.25 -6.00 -18.76
N LYS A 191 -7.05 -5.74 -19.31
CA LYS A 191 -5.96 -6.74 -19.33
C LYS A 191 -5.57 -7.23 -17.92
N TYR A 192 -5.68 -6.40 -16.89
CA TYR A 192 -5.26 -6.77 -15.53
C TYR A 192 -6.43 -7.01 -14.57
N TRP A 193 -7.58 -6.37 -14.80
CA TRP A 193 -8.71 -6.34 -13.88
C TRP A 193 -10.05 -6.72 -14.52
N GLY A 194 -10.08 -7.10 -15.80
CA GLY A 194 -11.32 -7.29 -16.57
C GLY A 194 -12.11 -8.56 -16.22
N GLU A 195 -11.45 -9.60 -15.72
CA GLU A 195 -12.10 -10.85 -15.33
C GLU A 195 -12.07 -11.03 -13.81
N TRP A 196 -13.11 -10.57 -13.11
CA TRP A 196 -13.13 -10.62 -11.64
C TRP A 196 -13.05 -12.02 -11.06
N ASN A 197 -13.51 -13.03 -11.80
CA ASN A 197 -13.43 -14.43 -11.38
C ASN A 197 -11.98 -14.96 -11.33
N THR A 198 -11.06 -14.34 -12.08
CA THR A 198 -9.63 -14.72 -12.11
C THR A 198 -8.78 -13.85 -11.19
N MET A 199 -9.36 -12.81 -10.59
CA MET A 199 -8.70 -11.97 -9.60
C MET A 199 -8.53 -12.73 -8.28
N ASN A 200 -7.45 -12.40 -7.57
CA ASN A 200 -7.19 -12.98 -6.26
C ASN A 200 -8.36 -12.65 -5.30
N PRO A 201 -9.00 -13.67 -4.67
CA PRO A 201 -10.17 -13.44 -3.82
C PRO A 201 -9.93 -12.51 -2.64
N LEU A 202 -8.68 -12.40 -2.16
CA LEU A 202 -8.31 -11.49 -1.06
C LEU A 202 -8.65 -10.03 -1.35
N ILE A 203 -8.72 -9.62 -2.63
CA ILE A 203 -9.12 -8.26 -3.01
C ILE A 203 -10.57 -7.98 -2.61
N PHE A 204 -11.45 -8.98 -2.76
CA PHE A 204 -12.85 -8.86 -2.41
C PHE A 204 -13.05 -9.13 -0.92
N ILE A 205 -12.36 -10.13 -0.35
CA ILE A 205 -12.42 -10.47 1.07
C ILE A 205 -11.98 -9.27 1.93
N SER A 206 -10.84 -8.66 1.63
CA SER A 206 -10.36 -7.46 2.33
C SER A 206 -11.37 -6.31 2.28
N ASN A 207 -12.08 -6.14 1.15
CA ASN A 207 -13.10 -5.11 1.04
C ASN A 207 -14.33 -5.40 1.90
N ILE A 208 -14.81 -6.64 1.94
CA ILE A 208 -16.01 -7.01 2.70
C ILE A 208 -15.75 -7.13 4.20
N LEU A 209 -14.49 -7.35 4.61
CA LEU A 209 -14.05 -7.25 6.01
C LEU A 209 -13.97 -5.80 6.51
N ASP A 210 -14.14 -4.79 5.66
CA ASP A 210 -14.42 -3.44 6.16
C ASP A 210 -15.91 -3.39 6.56
N PRO A 211 -16.24 -3.15 7.84
CA PRO A 211 -17.63 -3.15 8.32
C PRO A 211 -18.47 -2.01 7.74
N ARG A 212 -17.84 -1.02 7.08
CA ARG A 212 -18.51 0.07 6.34
C ARG A 212 -18.88 -0.32 4.90
N ASN A 213 -18.42 -1.47 4.42
CA ASN A 213 -18.59 -1.96 3.05
C ASN A 213 -19.47 -3.19 3.01
N LYS A 214 -18.99 -4.28 3.61
CA LYS A 214 -19.56 -5.64 3.52
C LYS A 214 -19.90 -6.01 2.05
N LEU A 215 -20.81 -6.96 1.83
CA LEU A 215 -21.25 -7.36 0.47
C LEU A 215 -21.97 -6.24 -0.29
N GLN A 216 -22.45 -5.22 0.43
CA GLN A 216 -23.25 -4.11 -0.09
C GLN A 216 -22.42 -3.22 -1.01
N MET A 217 -21.13 -3.02 -0.69
CA MET A 217 -20.20 -2.33 -1.58
C MET A 217 -20.13 -3.03 -2.96
N ILE A 218 -19.94 -4.35 -2.98
CA ILE A 218 -19.89 -5.15 -4.21
C ILE A 218 -21.22 -5.06 -4.97
N LYS A 219 -22.35 -5.20 -4.27
CA LYS A 219 -23.68 -5.11 -4.90
C LYS A 219 -23.92 -3.77 -5.58
N VAL A 220 -23.49 -2.67 -4.97
CA VAL A 220 -23.68 -1.31 -5.50
C VAL A 220 -22.69 -0.99 -6.61
N SER A 221 -21.43 -1.38 -6.45
CA SER A 221 -20.35 -1.04 -7.38
C SER A 221 -20.54 -1.72 -8.73
N ILE A 222 -20.93 -3.01 -8.76
CA ILE A 222 -21.15 -3.77 -10.00
C ILE A 222 -22.32 -3.19 -10.81
N LYS A 223 -23.39 -2.75 -10.14
CA LYS A 223 -24.55 -2.12 -10.81
C LYS A 223 -24.22 -0.81 -11.52
N LYS A 224 -23.11 -0.15 -11.15
CA LYS A 224 -22.67 1.09 -11.78
C LYS A 224 -21.85 0.85 -13.06
N LEU A 225 -21.42 -0.38 -13.29
CA LEU A 225 -20.67 -0.74 -14.48
C LEU A 225 -21.61 -1.12 -15.62
N PRO A 226 -21.21 -0.92 -16.88
CA PRO A 226 -21.92 -1.39 -18.06
C PRO A 226 -22.25 -2.87 -17.95
N ALA A 227 -23.31 -3.30 -18.64
CA ALA A 227 -23.84 -4.66 -18.59
C ALA A 227 -22.72 -5.71 -18.57
N THR A 228 -22.47 -6.25 -17.39
CA THR A 228 -21.49 -7.31 -17.17
C THR A 228 -22.22 -8.63 -17.39
N SER A 229 -21.56 -9.60 -18.00
CA SER A 229 -22.12 -10.94 -18.22
C SER A 229 -22.38 -11.72 -16.92
N ILE A 230 -21.80 -11.27 -15.81
CA ILE A 230 -21.90 -11.89 -14.50
C ILE A 230 -23.16 -11.39 -13.79
N LYS A 231 -24.01 -12.32 -13.33
CA LYS A 231 -25.09 -11.98 -12.42
C LYS A 231 -24.50 -11.52 -11.09
N VAL A 232 -24.90 -10.33 -10.64
CA VAL A 232 -24.40 -9.71 -9.40
C VAL A 232 -24.51 -10.67 -8.21
N GLN A 233 -25.60 -11.43 -8.13
CA GLN A 233 -25.86 -12.35 -7.03
C GLN A 233 -24.88 -13.52 -7.02
N ASP A 234 -24.66 -14.17 -8.17
CA ASP A 234 -23.71 -15.27 -8.31
C ASP A 234 -22.29 -14.87 -7.84
N PHE A 235 -21.87 -13.64 -8.16
CA PHE A 235 -20.57 -13.13 -7.71
C PHE A 235 -20.52 -12.85 -6.21
N VAL A 236 -21.58 -12.26 -5.66
CA VAL A 236 -21.73 -12.04 -4.21
C VAL A 236 -21.68 -13.35 -3.44
N ASP A 237 -22.37 -14.38 -3.92
CA ASP A 237 -22.41 -15.70 -3.29
C ASP A 237 -21.05 -16.39 -3.37
N LYS A 238 -20.33 -16.23 -4.49
CA LYS A 238 -18.94 -16.67 -4.62
C LYS A 238 -18.03 -16.00 -3.58
N VAL A 239 -18.08 -14.68 -3.44
CA VAL A 239 -17.21 -13.96 -2.48
C VAL A 239 -17.53 -14.36 -1.04
N LYS A 240 -18.83 -14.54 -0.71
CA LYS A 240 -19.26 -15.07 0.59
C LYS A 240 -18.69 -16.47 0.84
N SER A 241 -18.78 -17.36 -0.15
CA SER A 241 -18.22 -18.72 -0.08
C SER A 241 -16.69 -18.73 0.07
N ASP A 242 -15.98 -17.84 -0.64
CA ASP A 242 -14.54 -17.68 -0.50
C ASP A 242 -14.15 -17.24 0.94
N LEU A 243 -14.90 -16.32 1.56
CA LEU A 243 -14.70 -15.93 2.97
C LEU A 243 -15.01 -17.08 3.94
N ALA A 244 -16.11 -17.81 3.73
CA ALA A 244 -16.47 -18.96 4.56
C ALA A 244 -15.43 -20.09 4.50
N THR A 245 -14.87 -20.33 3.32
CA THR A 245 -13.77 -21.29 3.13
C THR A 245 -12.53 -20.85 3.90
N LEU A 246 -12.17 -19.56 3.83
CA LEU A 246 -11.04 -19.00 4.56
C LEU A 246 -11.23 -19.10 6.07
N TRP A 247 -12.45 -18.82 6.53
CA TRP A 247 -12.84 -18.92 7.94
C TRP A 247 -12.70 -20.34 8.48
N ALA A 248 -13.19 -21.35 7.75
CA ALA A 248 -13.13 -22.75 8.18
C ALA A 248 -11.68 -23.22 8.41
N GLU A 249 -10.76 -22.74 7.58
CA GLU A 249 -9.34 -23.08 7.67
C GLU A 249 -8.64 -22.40 8.85
N TYR A 250 -8.96 -21.12 9.11
CA TYR A 250 -8.48 -20.44 10.32
C TYR A 250 -9.03 -21.08 11.59
N LYS A 251 -10.29 -21.54 11.57
CA LYS A 251 -10.89 -22.25 12.68
C LYS A 251 -10.12 -23.54 13.01
N GLY A 252 -9.83 -24.39 12.02
CA GLY A 252 -9.07 -25.62 12.23
C GLY A 252 -7.66 -25.40 12.80
N ILE A 253 -7.00 -24.30 12.40
CA ILE A 253 -5.68 -23.92 12.95
C ILE A 253 -5.81 -23.47 14.40
N ASN A 254 -6.81 -22.65 14.72
CA ASN A 254 -7.02 -22.13 16.07
C ASN A 254 -7.34 -23.26 17.06
N GLU A 255 -8.16 -24.23 16.66
CA GLU A 255 -8.45 -25.44 17.46
C GLU A 255 -7.18 -26.26 17.72
N THR A 256 -6.37 -26.51 16.70
CA THR A 256 -5.09 -27.24 16.84
C THR A 256 -4.13 -26.51 17.79
N THR A 257 -4.03 -25.18 17.67
CA THR A 257 -3.14 -24.36 18.50
C THR A 257 -3.59 -24.32 19.97
N ASN A 258 -4.91 -24.32 20.22
CA ASN A 258 -5.46 -24.34 21.57
C ASN A 258 -5.23 -25.69 22.26
N VAL A 259 -5.38 -26.80 21.55
CA VAL A 259 -5.05 -28.14 22.06
C VAL A 259 -3.57 -28.24 22.42
N GLU A 260 -2.67 -27.75 21.55
CA GLU A 260 -1.23 -27.72 21.82
C GLU A 260 -0.88 -26.86 23.06
N ARG A 261 -1.53 -25.70 23.22
CA ARG A 261 -1.35 -24.84 24.41
C ARG A 261 -1.84 -25.47 25.70
N GLN A 262 -3.01 -26.13 25.67
CA GLN A 262 -3.52 -26.86 26.83
C GLN A 262 -2.62 -28.04 27.21
N SER A 263 -2.09 -28.78 26.22
CA SER A 263 -1.13 -29.84 26.49
C SER A 263 0.19 -29.34 27.09
N MET A 264 0.69 -28.17 26.69
CA MET A 264 1.89 -27.57 27.28
C MET A 264 1.66 -27.00 28.70
N GLN A 265 0.43 -26.55 29.02
CA GLN A 265 0.08 -26.11 30.38
C GLN A 265 -0.04 -27.28 31.36
N LEU A 266 -0.56 -28.43 30.91
CA LEU A 266 -0.67 -29.65 31.73
C LEU A 266 0.70 -30.27 32.07
N GLU A 267 1.75 -30.00 31.29
CA GLU A 267 3.12 -30.47 31.60
C GLU A 267 3.84 -29.59 32.65
N LEU A 268 3.34 -28.39 32.93
CA LEU A 268 3.95 -27.45 33.91
C LEU A 268 3.30 -27.51 35.31
N GLU A 269 2.09 -28.06 35.44
CA GLU A 269 1.36 -28.17 36.72
C GLU A 269 1.34 -29.60 37.29
N GLY A 270 2.43 -30.34 37.09
CA GLY A 270 2.66 -31.61 37.78
C GLY A 270 3.15 -31.41 39.22
N GLY A 271 2.29 -30.94 40.14
CA GLY A 271 2.66 -30.72 41.54
C GLY A 271 1.48 -30.64 42.52
N ASP A 272 1.16 -31.79 43.13
CA ASP A 272 0.39 -32.09 44.37
C ASP A 272 -0.55 -31.03 45.00
N GLY A 273 -1.82 -31.42 45.20
CA GLY A 273 -2.81 -30.61 45.90
C GLY A 273 -4.18 -31.27 46.08
N THR A 274 -4.23 -32.32 46.90
CA THR A 274 -5.37 -32.80 47.74
C THR A 274 -6.83 -32.47 47.36
N ASN A 275 -7.60 -33.54 47.22
CA ASN A 275 -9.06 -33.65 47.29
C ASN A 275 -9.76 -32.62 48.18
N ASN A 276 -10.80 -31.97 47.64
CA ASN A 276 -12.03 -31.71 48.39
C ASN A 276 -13.25 -31.90 47.49
N ALA A 277 -14.14 -32.78 47.94
CA ALA A 277 -15.41 -33.08 47.31
C ALA A 277 -16.35 -31.87 47.44
N GLY A 278 -16.88 -31.42 46.30
CA GLY A 278 -18.03 -30.54 46.20
C GLY A 278 -19.07 -31.20 45.30
N ASP A 279 -19.85 -32.12 45.85
CA ASP A 279 -21.06 -32.65 45.21
C ASP A 279 -22.19 -31.64 45.46
N GLY A 280 -22.21 -30.58 44.65
CA GLY A 280 -23.19 -29.50 44.74
C GLY A 280 -24.10 -29.48 43.52
N LEU A 281 -25.41 -29.39 43.74
CA LEU A 281 -26.46 -29.21 42.72
C LEU A 281 -26.16 -28.11 41.68
N TRP A 282 -25.31 -27.15 42.04
CA TRP A 282 -24.89 -26.06 41.16
C TRP A 282 -23.71 -26.42 40.26
N ASP A 283 -22.82 -27.35 40.65
CA ASP A 283 -21.68 -27.76 39.81
C ASP A 283 -22.15 -28.63 38.65
N GLU A 284 -23.14 -29.51 38.88
CA GLU A 284 -23.79 -30.27 37.82
C GLU A 284 -24.53 -29.34 36.84
N LEU A 285 -25.22 -28.30 37.36
CA LEU A 285 -25.84 -27.26 36.52
C LEU A 285 -24.82 -26.40 35.75
N PHE A 286 -23.67 -26.06 36.34
CA PHE A 286 -22.62 -25.33 35.62
C PHE A 286 -21.96 -26.20 34.56
N THR A 287 -21.74 -27.49 34.84
CA THR A 287 -21.21 -28.45 33.86
C THR A 287 -22.21 -28.70 32.73
N ASP A 288 -23.50 -28.79 33.05
CA ASP A 288 -24.58 -28.92 32.06
C ASP A 288 -24.74 -27.63 31.23
N VAL A 289 -24.57 -26.45 31.84
CA VAL A 289 -24.53 -25.16 31.12
C VAL A 289 -23.27 -25.04 30.27
N GLU A 290 -22.12 -25.56 30.71
CA GLU A 290 -20.89 -25.63 29.91
C GLU A 290 -21.06 -26.60 28.74
N ALA A 291 -21.64 -27.78 28.95
CA ALA A 291 -21.93 -28.75 27.91
C ALA A 291 -23.02 -28.25 26.93
N GLN A 292 -24.05 -27.57 27.43
CA GLN A 292 -25.03 -26.87 26.59
C GLN A 292 -24.39 -25.70 25.85
N ASN A 293 -23.50 -24.93 26.47
CA ASN A 293 -22.77 -23.87 25.80
C ASN A 293 -21.79 -24.44 24.76
N GLU A 294 -21.22 -25.61 24.96
CA GLU A 294 -20.39 -26.31 23.96
C GLU A 294 -21.25 -26.84 22.81
N GLU A 295 -22.42 -27.43 23.07
CA GLU A 295 -23.40 -27.84 22.03
C GLU A 295 -24.01 -26.63 21.29
N GLU A 296 -24.34 -25.54 22.00
CA GLU A 296 -24.80 -24.28 21.45
C GLU A 296 -23.68 -23.56 20.72
N GLN A 297 -22.42 -23.59 21.18
CA GLN A 297 -21.26 -23.12 20.42
C GLN A 297 -21.09 -23.95 19.17
N LEU A 298 -21.21 -25.29 19.22
CA LEU A 298 -21.19 -26.18 18.06
C LEU A 298 -22.35 -25.92 17.07
N GLN A 299 -23.49 -25.38 17.52
CA GLN A 299 -24.60 -24.92 16.67
C GLN A 299 -24.49 -23.44 16.22
N GLU A 300 -23.94 -22.52 17.01
CA GLU A 300 -23.58 -21.13 16.64
C GLU A 300 -22.39 -21.10 15.67
N ILE A 301 -21.61 -22.17 15.62
CA ILE A 301 -20.56 -22.48 14.64
C ILE A 301 -21.12 -22.56 13.19
N SER A 302 -22.43 -22.42 12.98
CA SER A 302 -23.03 -22.37 11.64
C SER A 302 -22.74 -21.11 10.82
N ASN A 303 -22.36 -19.93 11.35
CA ASN A 303 -21.81 -18.85 10.49
C ASN A 303 -21.43 -17.55 11.23
N GLU A 304 -20.26 -17.50 11.88
CA GLU A 304 -19.65 -16.20 12.26
C GLU A 304 -19.60 -15.23 11.06
N VAL A 305 -19.36 -15.79 9.86
CA VAL A 305 -19.43 -15.09 8.57
C VAL A 305 -20.81 -14.51 8.29
N ASP A 306 -21.90 -15.27 8.46
CA ASP A 306 -23.26 -14.71 8.23
C ASP A 306 -23.64 -13.69 9.28
N LYS A 307 -23.27 -13.93 10.56
CA LYS A 307 -23.48 -12.97 11.65
C LYS A 307 -22.86 -11.63 11.28
N TYR A 308 -21.56 -11.63 10.96
CA TYR A 308 -20.85 -10.43 10.52
C TYR A 308 -21.48 -9.78 9.28
N LEU A 309 -21.86 -10.56 8.27
CA LEU A 309 -22.43 -10.03 7.02
C LEU A 309 -23.87 -9.50 7.17
N ALA A 310 -24.63 -10.03 8.13
CA ALA A 310 -25.99 -9.61 8.46
C ALA A 310 -26.04 -8.40 9.40
N ASP A 311 -25.03 -8.26 10.26
CA ASP A 311 -24.95 -7.15 11.20
C ASP A 311 -24.95 -5.78 10.51
N GLU A 312 -25.31 -4.73 11.25
CA GLU A 312 -25.40 -3.38 10.71
C GLU A 312 -24.06 -2.90 10.12
N ILE A 313 -24.16 -2.07 9.08
CA ILE A 313 -23.00 -1.47 8.41
C ILE A 313 -22.60 -0.21 9.18
N GLU A 314 -21.30 -0.09 9.44
CA GLU A 314 -20.74 1.09 10.09
C GLU A 314 -20.88 2.35 9.21
N LYS A 315 -21.27 3.46 9.83
CA LYS A 315 -21.55 4.70 9.10
C LYS A 315 -20.25 5.36 8.63
N ARG A 316 -20.11 5.57 7.32
CA ARG A 316 -18.99 6.30 6.70
C ARG A 316 -18.84 7.76 7.14
N SER A 317 -19.87 8.35 7.75
CA SER A 317 -19.80 9.72 8.29
C SER A 317 -18.93 9.83 9.54
N ASN A 318 -18.58 8.71 10.18
CA ASN A 318 -17.70 8.70 11.34
C ASN A 318 -16.24 8.97 10.91
N GLN A 319 -15.77 10.20 11.11
CA GLN A 319 -14.41 10.62 10.74
C GLN A 319 -13.32 10.05 11.66
N SER A 320 -13.67 9.62 12.88
CA SER A 320 -12.73 9.00 13.83
C SER A 320 -12.72 7.47 13.75
N PHE A 321 -13.31 6.88 12.71
CA PHE A 321 -13.33 5.43 12.54
C PHE A 321 -11.93 4.89 12.24
N ASN A 322 -11.42 4.01 13.11
CA ASN A 322 -10.20 3.24 12.88
C ASN A 322 -10.56 1.76 12.65
N LEU A 323 -10.20 1.25 11.47
CA LEU A 323 -10.50 -0.12 11.05
C LEU A 323 -9.85 -1.17 11.96
N LEU A 324 -8.60 -0.96 12.36
CA LEU A 324 -7.87 -1.93 13.18
C LEU A 324 -8.39 -1.95 14.63
N GLU A 325 -8.69 -0.77 15.18
CA GLU A 325 -9.31 -0.67 16.51
C GLU A 325 -10.71 -1.29 16.53
N TRP A 326 -11.50 -1.13 15.46
CA TRP A 326 -12.82 -1.75 15.35
C TRP A 326 -12.71 -3.28 15.39
N TRP A 327 -11.77 -3.87 14.63
CA TRP A 327 -11.56 -5.32 14.63
C TRP A 327 -11.02 -5.82 15.97
N LYS A 328 -10.10 -5.09 16.60
CA LYS A 328 -9.59 -5.37 17.94
C LYS A 328 -10.71 -5.36 18.99
N GLY A 329 -11.61 -4.38 18.92
CA GLY A 329 -12.78 -4.30 19.81
C GLY A 329 -13.86 -5.34 19.52
N SER A 330 -13.80 -6.01 18.37
CA SER A 330 -14.79 -7.00 17.92
C SER A 330 -14.29 -8.45 18.02
N GLU A 331 -13.12 -8.69 18.62
CA GLU A 331 -12.51 -10.02 18.76
C GLU A 331 -13.42 -11.00 19.50
N THR A 332 -14.14 -10.56 20.53
CA THR A 332 -15.07 -11.42 21.28
C THR A 332 -16.33 -11.78 20.47
N ARG A 333 -16.77 -10.88 19.58
CA ARG A 333 -17.95 -11.10 18.72
C ARG A 333 -17.61 -11.93 17.49
N TYR A 334 -16.38 -11.78 16.98
CA TYR A 334 -15.89 -12.45 15.78
C TYR A 334 -14.45 -12.97 15.99
N PRO A 335 -14.28 -14.07 16.75
CA PRO A 335 -12.96 -14.55 17.15
C PRO A 335 -12.10 -15.03 15.97
N ILE A 336 -12.69 -15.66 14.96
CA ILE A 336 -11.91 -16.18 13.83
C ILE A 336 -11.78 -15.13 12.72
N LEU A 337 -12.83 -14.36 12.44
CA LEU A 337 -12.79 -13.27 11.45
C LEU A 337 -11.83 -12.16 11.87
N SER A 338 -11.68 -11.88 13.17
CA SER A 338 -10.69 -10.90 13.64
C SER A 338 -9.25 -11.35 13.35
N LEU A 339 -8.94 -12.65 13.46
CA LEU A 339 -7.66 -13.23 13.04
C LEU A 339 -7.45 -13.09 11.53
N ILE A 340 -8.47 -13.43 10.73
CA ILE A 340 -8.42 -13.26 9.27
C ILE A 340 -8.21 -11.78 8.91
N ALA A 341 -8.95 -10.87 9.54
CA ALA A 341 -8.86 -9.44 9.30
C ALA A 341 -7.46 -8.90 9.62
N LYS A 342 -6.86 -9.34 10.74
CA LYS A 342 -5.50 -8.99 11.14
C LYS A 342 -4.48 -9.35 10.05
N ASP A 343 -4.54 -10.55 9.52
CA ASP A 343 -3.60 -11.01 8.48
C ASP A 343 -3.86 -10.35 7.12
N ILE A 344 -5.13 -10.21 6.74
CA ILE A 344 -5.50 -9.61 5.45
C ILE A 344 -5.19 -8.10 5.39
N PHE A 345 -5.38 -7.38 6.48
CA PHE A 345 -5.09 -5.94 6.53
C PHE A 345 -3.60 -5.63 6.64
N ALA A 346 -2.79 -6.60 7.06
CA ALA A 346 -1.33 -6.51 6.98
C ALA A 346 -0.81 -6.54 5.53
N ILE A 347 -1.60 -7.03 4.57
CA ILE A 347 -1.21 -7.09 3.16
C ILE A 347 -1.22 -5.68 2.54
N PRO A 348 -0.08 -5.13 2.11
CA PRO A 348 -0.06 -3.84 1.43
C PRO A 348 -0.58 -3.98 0.00
N SER A 349 -1.39 -3.01 -0.44
CA SER A 349 -1.84 -2.93 -1.85
C SER A 349 -0.75 -2.51 -2.84
N SER A 350 0.41 -2.10 -2.32
CA SER A 350 1.50 -1.51 -3.07
C SER A 350 2.86 -2.00 -2.58
N THR A 351 3.77 -2.24 -3.52
CA THR A 351 5.20 -2.50 -3.25
C THR A 351 5.98 -1.22 -2.95
N VAL A 352 5.34 -0.05 -2.93
CA VAL A 352 6.05 1.22 -2.68
C VAL A 352 6.73 1.25 -1.32
N ALA A 353 6.15 0.62 -0.29
CA ALA A 353 6.77 0.51 1.02
C ALA A 353 8.11 -0.26 0.95
N SER A 354 8.13 -1.42 0.28
CA SER A 354 9.37 -2.19 0.08
C SER A 354 10.36 -1.47 -0.84
N GLU A 355 9.90 -0.80 -1.91
CA GLU A 355 10.75 0.04 -2.77
C GLU A 355 11.36 1.25 -2.02
N SER A 356 10.67 1.78 -1.02
CA SER A 356 11.19 2.82 -0.13
C SER A 356 12.32 2.27 0.75
N ALA A 357 12.15 1.08 1.33
CA ALA A 357 13.20 0.40 2.08
C ALA A 357 14.44 0.15 1.21
N PHE A 358 14.28 -0.29 -0.05
CA PHE A 358 15.41 -0.42 -0.99
C PHE A 358 16.04 0.93 -1.40
N SER A 359 15.25 2.00 -1.47
CA SER A 359 15.76 3.34 -1.76
C SER A 359 16.58 3.89 -0.60
N LEU A 360 16.17 3.64 0.64
CA LEU A 360 16.97 3.89 1.85
C LEU A 360 18.21 2.99 1.88
N GLY A 361 18.07 1.74 1.46
CA GLY A 361 19.15 0.78 1.30
C GLY A 361 20.30 1.30 0.45
N LYS A 362 20.05 2.16 -0.56
CA LYS A 362 21.12 2.83 -1.34
C LYS A 362 21.97 3.83 -0.55
N ARG A 363 21.51 4.28 0.63
CA ARG A 363 22.30 5.09 1.58
C ARG A 363 23.09 4.21 2.56
N VAL A 364 22.65 2.96 2.74
CA VAL A 364 23.31 1.96 3.60
C VAL A 364 24.40 1.23 2.82
N VAL A 365 24.05 0.77 1.62
CA VAL A 365 24.90 0.12 0.63
C VAL A 365 25.06 1.07 -0.54
N ASP A 366 26.17 1.80 -0.53
CA ASP A 366 26.61 2.66 -1.64
C ASP A 366 27.96 2.16 -2.18
N PRO A 367 28.45 2.66 -3.33
CA PRO A 367 29.72 2.20 -3.91
C PRO A 367 30.92 2.26 -2.94
N PHE A 368 30.92 3.19 -1.98
CA PHE A 368 31.94 3.35 -0.94
C PHE A 368 31.65 2.56 0.34
N ARG A 369 30.42 2.05 0.52
CA ARG A 369 29.96 1.21 1.65
C ARG A 369 29.47 -0.16 1.19
N SER A 370 30.17 -0.75 0.22
CA SER A 370 29.79 -2.01 -0.44
C SER A 370 30.27 -3.27 0.29
N SER A 371 31.10 -3.14 1.34
CA SER A 371 31.66 -4.26 2.11
C SER A 371 30.82 -4.71 3.31
N LEU A 372 29.62 -4.15 3.50
CA LEU A 372 28.73 -4.54 4.61
C LEU A 372 28.23 -5.98 4.41
N SER A 373 28.24 -6.77 5.48
CA SER A 373 27.63 -8.10 5.45
C SER A 373 26.11 -8.00 5.31
N PRO A 374 25.44 -9.00 4.70
CA PRO A 374 23.97 -9.01 4.58
C PRO A 374 23.27 -8.81 5.93
N LYS A 375 23.77 -9.42 7.01
CA LYS A 375 23.25 -9.25 8.38
C LYS A 375 23.33 -7.80 8.87
N MET A 376 24.43 -7.11 8.58
CA MET A 376 24.59 -5.71 8.97
C MET A 376 23.65 -4.79 8.18
N VAL A 377 23.45 -5.07 6.88
CA VAL A 377 22.50 -4.34 6.04
C VAL A 377 21.07 -4.51 6.56
N GLU A 378 20.68 -5.74 6.89
CA GLU A 378 19.37 -6.05 7.49
C GLU A 378 19.19 -5.31 8.82
N ALA A 379 20.14 -5.44 9.75
CA ALA A 379 20.07 -4.78 11.06
C ALA A 379 19.92 -3.25 10.92
N LEU A 380 20.66 -2.61 10.00
CA LEU A 380 20.57 -1.17 9.76
C LEU A 380 19.22 -0.74 9.18
N ILE A 381 18.65 -1.52 8.26
CA ILE A 381 17.33 -1.23 7.67
C ILE A 381 16.24 -1.43 8.74
N CYS A 382 16.22 -2.57 9.42
CA CYS A 382 15.22 -2.89 10.45
C CYS A 382 15.25 -1.90 11.61
N THR A 383 16.45 -1.58 12.12
CA THR A 383 16.60 -0.59 13.21
C THR A 383 16.12 0.79 12.78
N ASN A 384 16.35 1.20 11.53
CA ASN A 384 15.85 2.47 11.04
C ASN A 384 14.31 2.49 10.99
N ASP A 385 13.69 1.42 10.52
CA ASP A 385 12.24 1.30 10.45
C ASP A 385 11.61 1.26 11.86
N TRP A 386 12.22 0.52 12.78
CA TRP A 386 11.78 0.45 14.18
C TRP A 386 11.89 1.80 14.90
N LEU A 387 13.00 2.52 14.75
CA LEU A 387 13.18 3.86 15.32
C LEU A 387 12.17 4.90 14.78
N ARG A 388 11.57 4.65 13.61
CA ARG A 388 10.58 5.52 12.97
C ARG A 388 9.14 5.15 13.32
N ALA A 389 8.91 4.02 13.99
CA ALA A 389 7.61 3.66 14.52
C ALA A 389 7.32 4.53 15.76
N GLU A 390 6.12 5.11 15.84
CA GLU A 390 5.75 6.10 16.85
C GLU A 390 5.66 5.53 18.28
N ASP A 391 5.73 4.19 18.45
CA ASP A 391 5.61 3.46 19.72
C ASP A 391 6.80 2.51 20.04
N PHE A 392 8.01 2.78 19.55
CA PHE A 392 9.16 1.90 19.83
C PHE A 392 9.81 2.22 21.18
N SER A 393 9.54 1.39 22.20
CA SER A 393 10.27 1.37 23.48
C SER A 393 11.49 0.45 23.36
N PHE A 394 12.69 0.96 23.71
CA PHE A 394 13.91 0.15 23.84
C PHE A 394 13.87 -0.84 25.00
N TYR A 395 12.91 -0.71 25.91
CA TYR A 395 12.74 -1.63 27.02
C TYR A 395 11.75 -2.72 26.62
N LYS A 396 12.31 -3.84 26.18
CA LYS A 396 11.70 -5.16 26.30
C LYS A 396 12.37 -5.81 27.51
N ASP A 397 11.60 -6.34 28.46
CA ASP A 397 12.21 -7.09 29.57
C ASP A 397 13.08 -8.22 28.97
N PRO A 398 14.35 -8.36 29.38
CA PRO A 398 15.24 -9.36 28.83
C PRO A 398 14.64 -10.75 28.97
N THR A 399 14.67 -11.55 27.89
CA THR A 399 14.30 -12.97 28.00
C THR A 399 15.43 -13.74 28.68
N ASP A 400 15.15 -14.91 29.26
CA ASP A 400 16.19 -15.73 29.92
C ASP A 400 17.34 -16.09 28.96
N ASP A 401 17.02 -16.32 27.68
CA ASP A 401 18.02 -16.52 26.62
C ASP A 401 18.95 -15.30 26.41
N ASP A 402 18.41 -14.07 26.57
CA ASP A 402 19.22 -12.85 26.46
C ASP A 402 20.15 -12.72 27.67
N LEU A 403 19.65 -13.06 28.87
CA LEU A 403 20.44 -13.05 30.11
C LEU A 403 21.57 -14.08 30.08
N ASP A 404 21.33 -15.26 29.50
CA ASP A 404 22.36 -16.30 29.37
C ASP A 404 23.41 -15.92 28.32
N LEU A 405 23.01 -15.27 27.21
CA LEU A 405 23.95 -14.69 26.25
C LEU A 405 24.85 -13.62 26.90
N TYR A 406 24.30 -12.76 27.78
CA TYR A 406 25.11 -11.78 28.50
C TYR A 406 26.11 -12.43 29.47
N LYS A 407 25.73 -13.52 30.14
CA LYS A 407 26.66 -14.29 31.00
C LYS A 407 27.79 -14.93 30.19
N GLU A 408 27.49 -15.52 29.03
CA GLU A 408 28.52 -16.09 28.15
C GLU A 408 29.51 -15.02 27.67
N ILE A 409 29.02 -13.82 27.31
CA ILE A 409 29.87 -12.71 26.88
C ILE A 409 30.78 -12.23 28.03
N GLU A 410 30.25 -12.12 29.25
CA GLU A 410 31.07 -11.76 30.42
C GLU A 410 32.14 -12.80 30.75
N GLU A 411 31.85 -14.08 30.57
CA GLU A 411 32.86 -15.15 30.75
C GLU A 411 33.94 -15.10 29.68
N ILE A 412 33.57 -14.82 28.42
CA ILE A 412 34.53 -14.64 27.32
C ILE A 412 35.45 -13.44 27.57
N GLU A 413 34.92 -12.31 28.05
CA GLU A 413 35.73 -11.13 28.38
C GLU A 413 36.65 -11.35 29.58
N LYS A 414 36.18 -12.05 30.63
CA LYS A 414 37.03 -12.45 31.75
C LYS A 414 38.18 -13.35 31.28
N ASN A 415 37.91 -14.32 30.42
CA ASN A 415 38.92 -15.23 29.88
C ASN A 415 39.90 -14.52 28.93
N ALA A 416 39.45 -13.54 28.15
CA ALA A 416 40.30 -12.72 27.30
C ALA A 416 41.28 -11.85 28.11
N ASN A 417 40.82 -11.25 29.20
CA ASN A 417 41.67 -10.43 30.08
C ASN A 417 42.72 -11.27 30.85
N VAL A 418 42.38 -12.48 31.28
CA VAL A 418 43.34 -13.42 31.92
C VAL A 418 44.44 -13.85 30.93
N THR A 419 44.13 -13.91 29.63
CA THR A 419 45.09 -14.28 28.58
C THR A 419 46.05 -13.13 28.23
N GLN A 420 45.60 -11.88 28.35
CA GLN A 420 46.43 -10.68 28.19
C GLN A 420 47.41 -10.46 29.35
N GLU A 421 47.03 -10.75 30.60
CA GLU A 421 47.96 -10.61 31.75
C GLU A 421 49.09 -11.65 31.74
N ARG A 422 48.82 -12.87 31.25
CA ARG A 422 49.85 -13.92 31.11
C ARG A 422 50.86 -13.67 29.99
N SER A 423 50.51 -12.87 28.99
CA SER A 423 51.39 -12.56 27.86
C SER A 423 52.30 -11.34 28.11
N GLN A 424 52.00 -10.51 29.12
CA GLN A 424 52.87 -9.39 29.52
C GLN A 424 53.96 -9.78 30.55
N THR A 425 53.88 -10.96 31.16
CA THR A 425 54.84 -11.43 32.18
C THR A 425 55.98 -12.30 31.63
N GLN A 426 56.05 -12.54 30.33
CA GLN A 426 57.15 -13.28 29.68
C GLN A 426 57.80 -12.46 28.56
N LEU A 427 58.64 -11.49 28.93
CA LEU A 427 59.71 -10.98 28.09
C LEU A 427 61.05 -11.26 28.79
N PRO A 428 61.94 -12.11 28.23
CA PRO A 428 63.26 -12.35 28.80
C PRO A 428 64.22 -11.21 28.42
N VAL A 429 65.16 -10.92 29.34
CA VAL A 429 66.32 -10.03 29.17
C VAL A 429 67.26 -10.54 28.09
#